data_AF-A0A1D2MAI5-F1
#
_entry.id   AF-A0A1D2MAI5-F1
#
_cell.length_a   1.000
_cell.length_b   1.000
_cell.length_c   1.000
_cell.angle_alpha   90.00
_cell.angle_beta   90.00
_cell.angle_gamma   90.00
#
_symmetry.space_group_name_H-M   'P 1'
#
loop_
_entity.id
_entity.type
_entity.pdbx_description
1 polymer ?
#
loop_
_entity_poly.entity_id
_entity_poly.type
_entity_poly.pdbx_seq_one_letter_code
_entity_poly.pdbx_strand_id
1 'polypeptide(L)'
;MKHKVGPGGMTHYIPSAELRNAAFRDSFARDFGKLFKNSIGADVTISTGKTKFQAHTLILKARSSVFAAMFNTNMIENETKSLVISDFDDVVVKGMLEYLYTGKLIEDCGYALADSLNKDNAPMIWSLANALNVPFLILRTQDFAYLNKVDLTAFQATHSSSFIKMKVPSARGDLADLFRPIIP
;
A
#
# COMPACT_ATOMS: atom_id res chain seq x y z
N MET A 1 -41.17 -7.68 -13.70
CA MET A 1 -42.44 -7.11 -14.17
C MET A 1 -42.15 -5.75 -14.79
N LYS A 2 -42.54 -5.51 -16.05
CA LYS A 2 -42.27 -4.26 -16.77
C LYS A 2 -43.37 -3.24 -16.45
N HIS A 3 -43.02 -2.10 -15.86
CA HIS A 3 -43.93 -0.95 -15.75
C HIS A 3 -43.88 -0.11 -17.02
N LYS A 4 -45.06 0.15 -17.61
CA LYS A 4 -45.28 1.10 -18.72
C LYS A 4 -45.16 2.52 -18.17
N VAL A 5 -44.44 3.42 -18.84
CA VAL A 5 -44.35 4.86 -18.49
C VAL A 5 -44.91 5.69 -19.65
N GLY A 6 -45.80 6.64 -19.35
CA GLY A 6 -46.41 7.57 -20.31
C GLY A 6 -45.45 8.66 -20.79
N PRO A 7 -45.81 9.40 -21.86
CA PRO A 7 -44.90 10.32 -22.55
C PRO A 7 -44.79 11.63 -21.78
N GLY A 8 -43.66 11.84 -21.08
CA GLY A 8 -43.34 13.11 -20.42
C GLY A 8 -42.64 13.03 -19.06
N GLY A 9 -42.44 11.84 -18.48
CA GLY A 9 -41.77 11.72 -17.18
C GLY A 9 -40.25 11.60 -17.33
N MET A 10 -39.48 12.50 -16.71
CA MET A 10 -38.11 12.16 -16.31
C MET A 10 -38.21 10.88 -15.48
N THR A 11 -37.69 9.78 -15.99
CA THR A 11 -37.63 8.54 -15.23
C THR A 11 -36.68 8.80 -14.06
N HIS A 12 -37.23 8.85 -12.84
CA HIS A 12 -36.42 8.94 -11.63
C HIS A 12 -35.65 7.63 -11.51
N TYR A 13 -34.43 7.58 -12.06
CA TYR A 13 -33.56 6.42 -11.98
C TYR A 13 -33.14 6.22 -10.53
N ILE A 14 -33.59 5.12 -9.94
CA ILE A 14 -33.12 4.66 -8.63
C ILE A 14 -32.08 3.59 -8.92
N PRO A 15 -30.78 3.84 -8.67
CA PRO A 15 -29.76 2.83 -8.90
C PRO A 15 -30.02 1.60 -8.04
N SER A 16 -29.65 0.41 -8.54
CA SER A 16 -29.73 -0.83 -7.76
C SER A 16 -28.92 -0.69 -6.45
N ALA A 17 -29.28 -1.47 -5.43
CA ALA A 17 -28.54 -1.48 -4.17
C ALA A 17 -27.04 -1.78 -4.39
N GLU A 18 -26.72 -2.67 -5.34
CA GLU A 18 -25.36 -3.00 -5.74
C GLU A 18 -24.60 -1.79 -6.29
N LEU A 19 -25.21 -1.03 -7.20
CA LEU A 19 -24.60 0.16 -7.78
C LEU A 19 -24.42 1.27 -6.73
N ARG A 20 -25.38 1.47 -5.84
CA ARG A 20 -25.25 2.42 -4.73
C ARG A 20 -24.12 2.01 -3.78
N ASN A 21 -24.03 0.73 -3.43
CA ASN A 21 -22.97 0.21 -2.57
C ASN A 21 -21.59 0.31 -3.23
N ALA A 22 -21.50 0.07 -4.54
CA ALA A 22 -20.26 0.27 -5.29
C ALA A 22 -19.83 1.73 -5.29
N ALA A 23 -20.73 2.65 -5.62
CA ALA A 23 -20.46 4.09 -5.58
C ALA A 23 -20.05 4.57 -4.19
N PHE A 24 -20.69 4.06 -3.13
CA PHE A 24 -20.32 4.36 -1.75
C PHE A 24 -18.90 3.87 -1.43
N ARG A 25 -18.56 2.62 -1.73
CA ARG A 25 -17.20 2.09 -1.55
C ARG A 25 -16.16 2.90 -2.32
N ASP A 26 -16.51 3.32 -3.54
CA ASP A 26 -15.64 4.13 -4.39
C ASP A 26 -15.41 5.53 -3.83
N SER A 27 -16.44 6.14 -3.24
CA SER A 27 -16.31 7.43 -2.55
C SER A 27 -15.40 7.31 -1.32
N PHE A 28 -15.60 6.28 -0.50
CA PHE A 28 -14.79 6.02 0.68
C PHE A 28 -13.32 5.76 0.32
N ALA A 29 -13.07 4.90 -0.67
CA ALA A 29 -11.73 4.64 -1.19
C ALA A 29 -11.04 5.91 -1.69
N ARG A 30 -11.78 6.80 -2.37
CA ARG A 30 -11.25 8.07 -2.86
C ARG A 30 -10.88 9.01 -1.72
N ASP A 31 -11.73 9.10 -0.69
CA ASP A 31 -11.48 9.98 0.45
C ASP A 31 -10.29 9.51 1.28
N PHE A 32 -10.13 8.21 1.51
CA PHE A 32 -8.92 7.66 2.13
C PHE A 32 -7.70 7.82 1.23
N GLY A 33 -7.85 7.64 -0.09
CA GLY A 33 -6.77 7.90 -1.05
C GLY A 33 -6.24 9.34 -0.99
N LYS A 34 -7.10 10.33 -0.70
CA LYS A 34 -6.66 11.72 -0.50
C LYS A 34 -5.76 11.88 0.72
N LEU A 35 -5.96 11.10 1.79
CA LEU A 35 -5.07 11.14 2.97
C LEU A 35 -3.64 10.83 2.56
N PHE A 36 -3.44 9.80 1.75
CA PHE A 36 -2.11 9.44 1.22
C PHE A 36 -1.60 10.49 0.21
N LYS A 37 -2.38 10.79 -0.83
CA LYS A 37 -1.95 11.69 -1.92
C LYS A 37 -1.57 13.09 -1.43
N ASN A 38 -2.30 13.62 -0.45
CA ASN A 38 -2.10 14.95 0.09
C ASN A 38 -1.34 14.93 1.43
N SER A 39 -0.92 13.76 1.91
CA SER A 39 -0.19 13.58 3.18
C SER A 39 -0.89 14.22 4.40
N ILE A 40 -2.22 14.18 4.44
CA ILE A 40 -3.02 14.87 5.46
C ILE A 40 -2.93 14.10 6.79
N GLY A 41 -2.14 14.60 7.74
CA GLY A 41 -1.98 13.98 9.06
C GLY A 41 -1.00 12.80 9.08
N ALA A 42 -0.10 12.72 8.09
CA ALA A 42 0.91 11.68 8.03
C ALA A 42 1.89 11.74 9.21
N ASP A 43 2.22 10.57 9.77
CA ASP A 43 3.02 10.41 10.99
C ASP A 43 4.20 9.43 10.80
N VAL A 44 4.43 8.96 9.56
CA VAL A 44 5.57 8.11 9.22
C VAL A 44 6.05 8.36 7.80
N THR A 45 7.36 8.31 7.60
CA THR A 45 8.01 8.36 6.27
C THR A 45 8.48 6.98 5.83
N ILE A 46 8.12 6.58 4.62
CA ILE A 46 8.59 5.35 3.97
C ILE A 46 9.53 5.73 2.84
N SER A 47 10.75 5.20 2.83
CA SER A 47 11.72 5.48 1.79
C SER A 47 12.13 4.24 1.02
N THR A 48 12.33 4.37 -0.29
CA THR A 48 12.98 3.35 -1.13
C THR A 48 14.48 3.56 -1.27
N GLY A 49 15.04 4.53 -0.52
CA GLY A 49 16.38 5.06 -0.71
C GLY A 49 16.47 6.14 -1.81
N LYS A 50 15.60 6.08 -2.83
CA LYS A 50 15.50 7.11 -3.90
C LYS A 50 14.39 8.11 -3.61
N THR A 51 13.21 7.61 -3.24
CA THR A 51 12.01 8.40 -3.00
C THR A 51 11.55 8.24 -1.56
N LYS A 52 10.79 9.23 -1.06
CA LYS A 52 10.16 9.24 0.26
C LYS A 52 8.65 9.42 0.10
N PHE A 53 7.88 8.65 0.83
CA PHE A 53 6.42 8.66 0.87
C PHE A 53 5.95 8.95 2.30
N GLN A 54 5.09 9.94 2.47
CA GLN A 54 4.44 10.21 3.75
C GLN A 54 3.22 9.30 3.89
N ALA A 55 3.05 8.68 5.06
CA ALA A 55 2.00 7.70 5.33
C ALA A 55 1.50 7.77 6.77
N HIS A 56 0.55 6.90 7.12
CA HIS A 56 -0.14 6.87 8.40
C HIS A 56 0.05 5.51 9.07
N THR A 57 0.73 5.48 10.22
CA THR A 57 0.98 4.25 10.97
C THR A 57 -0.31 3.50 11.26
N LEU A 58 -1.39 4.21 11.66
CA LEU A 58 -2.67 3.56 11.99
C LEU A 58 -3.25 2.77 10.81
N ILE A 59 -3.17 3.32 9.58
CA ILE A 59 -3.71 2.68 8.38
C ILE A 59 -2.83 1.49 8.03
N LEU A 60 -1.50 1.67 8.05
CA LEU A 60 -0.56 0.58 7.76
C LEU A 60 -0.74 -0.59 8.73
N LYS A 61 -0.84 -0.33 10.04
CA LYS A 61 -1.09 -1.34 11.08
C LYS A 61 -2.41 -2.06 10.88
N ALA A 62 -3.48 -1.33 10.53
CA ALA A 62 -4.80 -1.92 10.31
C ALA A 62 -4.84 -2.81 9.05
N ARG A 63 -4.00 -2.54 8.06
CA ARG A 63 -4.07 -3.16 6.72
C ARG A 63 -2.96 -4.18 6.45
N SER A 64 -1.98 -4.28 7.33
CA SER A 64 -0.86 -5.22 7.25
C SER A 64 -0.44 -5.62 8.66
N SER A 65 -0.46 -6.93 8.95
CA SER A 65 0.05 -7.43 10.23
C SER A 65 1.56 -7.24 10.39
N VAL A 66 2.30 -7.14 9.27
CA VAL A 66 3.74 -6.88 9.26
C VAL A 66 4.00 -5.45 9.74
N PHE A 67 3.28 -4.47 9.19
CA PHE A 67 3.34 -3.10 9.71
C PHE A 67 2.77 -3.01 11.14
N ALA A 68 1.75 -3.80 11.48
CA ALA A 68 1.24 -3.88 12.86
C ALA A 68 2.33 -4.31 13.84
N ALA A 69 3.02 -5.42 13.54
CA ALA A 69 4.13 -5.91 14.36
C ALA A 69 5.26 -4.90 14.43
N MET A 70 5.65 -4.31 13.30
CA MET A 70 6.73 -3.33 13.20
C MET A 70 6.49 -2.07 14.04
N PHE A 71 5.27 -1.53 14.06
CA PHE A 71 4.93 -0.31 14.81
C PHE A 71 4.38 -0.56 16.21
N ASN A 72 4.20 -1.82 16.63
CA ASN A 72 3.78 -2.17 18.00
C ASN A 72 4.97 -2.53 18.91
N THR A 73 6.16 -2.75 18.35
CA THR A 73 7.37 -3.03 19.11
C THR A 73 8.11 -1.73 19.43
N ASN A 74 8.90 -1.74 20.52
CA ASN A 74 9.86 -0.67 20.84
C ASN A 74 11.08 -0.75 19.90
N MET A 75 10.85 -0.75 18.60
CA MET A 75 11.91 -0.71 17.59
C MET A 75 12.09 0.70 17.05
N ILE A 76 13.28 0.96 16.50
CA ILE A 76 13.74 2.28 16.05
C ILE A 76 12.76 2.91 15.05
N GLU A 77 12.03 2.12 14.26
CA GLU A 77 11.00 2.63 13.34
C GLU A 77 9.86 3.35 14.06
N ASN A 78 9.49 2.89 15.26
CA ASN A 78 8.45 3.55 16.06
C ASN A 78 8.97 4.85 16.70
N GLU A 79 10.27 4.92 17.01
CA GLU A 79 10.93 6.10 17.59
C GLU A 79 11.28 7.16 16.53
N THR A 80 11.81 6.73 15.38
CA THR A 80 12.29 7.59 14.30
C THR A 80 11.20 7.96 13.29
N LYS A 81 10.05 7.28 13.35
CA LYS A 81 8.93 7.46 12.40
C LYS A 81 9.38 7.38 10.93
N SER A 82 10.39 6.56 10.66
CA SER A 82 10.95 6.36 9.32
C SER A 82 11.23 4.88 9.08
N LEU A 83 10.91 4.39 7.88
CA LEU A 83 11.21 3.01 7.46
C LEU A 83 11.74 2.97 6.02
N VAL A 84 12.55 1.96 5.70
CA VAL A 84 13.18 1.81 4.37
C VAL A 84 12.75 0.50 3.72
N ILE A 85 12.25 0.58 2.48
CA ILE A 85 11.89 -0.55 1.61
C ILE A 85 12.77 -0.46 0.36
N SER A 86 14.00 -0.98 0.42
CA SER A 86 14.99 -0.85 -0.65
C SER A 86 14.86 -1.86 -1.80
N ASP A 87 14.08 -2.91 -1.58
CA ASP A 87 14.09 -4.10 -2.45
C ASP A 87 13.05 -3.98 -3.59
N PHE A 88 12.27 -2.89 -3.61
CA PHE A 88 11.23 -2.63 -4.59
C PHE A 88 11.37 -1.22 -5.16
N ASP A 89 11.04 -1.07 -6.44
CA ASP A 89 11.04 0.24 -7.11
C ASP A 89 9.98 1.18 -6.53
N ASP A 90 10.25 2.49 -6.65
CA ASP A 90 9.39 3.57 -6.14
C ASP A 90 7.94 3.43 -6.57
N VAL A 91 7.70 3.04 -7.82
CA VAL A 91 6.37 2.90 -8.39
C VAL A 91 5.60 1.74 -7.75
N VAL A 92 6.30 0.64 -7.48
CA VAL A 92 5.75 -0.57 -6.86
C VAL A 92 5.38 -0.29 -5.40
N VAL A 93 6.28 0.36 -4.66
CA VAL A 93 6.03 0.77 -3.27
C VAL A 93 4.88 1.77 -3.19
N LYS A 94 4.86 2.79 -4.07
CA LYS A 94 3.77 3.76 -4.12
C LYS A 94 2.43 3.09 -4.40
N GLY A 95 2.36 2.21 -5.39
CA GLY A 95 1.14 1.49 -5.70
C GLY A 95 0.65 0.67 -4.50
N MET A 96 1.52 -0.10 -3.86
CA MET A 96 1.15 -0.86 -2.67
C MET A 96 0.63 0.04 -1.54
N LEU A 97 1.24 1.20 -1.30
CA LEU A 97 0.72 2.17 -0.34
C LEU A 97 -0.67 2.67 -0.76
N GLU A 98 -0.89 3.05 -2.02
CA GLU A 98 -2.21 3.44 -2.51
C GLU A 98 -3.27 2.34 -2.32
N TYR A 99 -2.89 1.07 -2.53
CA TYR A 99 -3.77 -0.08 -2.30
C TYR A 99 -4.17 -0.21 -0.83
N LEU A 100 -3.25 0.01 0.12
CA LEU A 100 -3.57 -0.10 1.54
C LEU A 100 -4.65 0.91 1.96
N TYR A 101 -4.69 2.10 1.34
CA TYR A 101 -5.68 3.13 1.63
C TYR A 101 -7.00 2.93 0.88
N THR A 102 -6.94 2.48 -0.37
CA THR A 102 -8.10 2.51 -1.26
C THR A 102 -8.72 1.13 -1.50
N GLY A 103 -7.97 0.06 -1.26
CA GLY A 103 -8.33 -1.31 -1.69
C GLY A 103 -8.36 -1.49 -3.21
N LYS A 104 -7.86 -0.50 -3.97
CA LYS A 104 -7.84 -0.48 -5.43
C LYS A 104 -6.40 -0.47 -5.94
N LEU A 105 -6.19 -1.05 -7.11
CA LEU A 105 -4.94 -0.93 -7.85
C LEU A 105 -5.15 0.25 -8.81
N ILE A 106 -4.30 1.28 -8.80
CA ILE A 106 -4.52 2.53 -9.56
C ILE A 106 -3.67 2.56 -10.85
N GLU A 107 -4.30 2.97 -11.96
CA GLU A 107 -3.74 3.18 -13.32
C GLU A 107 -2.46 4.04 -13.41
N ASP A 108 -2.31 5.06 -12.55
CA ASP A 108 -1.24 6.07 -12.65
C ASP A 108 0.15 5.59 -12.19
N CYS A 109 0.27 4.37 -11.66
CA CYS A 109 1.55 3.78 -11.31
C CYS A 109 2.13 3.07 -12.54
N GLY A 110 2.98 3.80 -13.29
CA GLY A 110 3.57 3.38 -14.59
C GLY A 110 4.26 2.02 -14.65
N TYR A 111 4.48 1.35 -13.52
CA TYR A 111 4.77 -0.07 -13.40
C TYR A 111 4.11 -0.61 -12.13
N ALA A 112 3.19 -1.56 -12.29
CA ALA A 112 2.55 -2.33 -11.23
C ALA A 112 1.72 -1.51 -10.21
N LEU A 113 0.62 -0.94 -10.67
CA LEU A 113 -0.72 -1.19 -10.09
C LEU A 113 -1.83 -0.75 -11.04
N ALA A 114 -1.56 -0.63 -12.34
CA ALA A 114 -2.62 -0.29 -13.29
C ALA A 114 -3.77 -1.29 -13.17
N ASP A 115 -5.01 -0.84 -13.35
CA ASP A 115 -6.26 -1.55 -13.05
C ASP A 115 -6.38 -3.00 -13.61
N SER A 116 -5.40 -3.46 -14.39
CA SER A 116 -5.20 -4.85 -14.79
C SER A 116 -3.91 -5.46 -14.20
N LEU A 117 -4.08 -6.48 -13.37
CA LEU A 117 -3.04 -7.50 -13.25
C LEU A 117 -2.72 -8.02 -14.66
N ASN A 118 -1.44 -8.15 -14.96
CA ASN A 118 -0.96 -8.71 -16.22
C ASN A 118 0.18 -9.72 -15.94
N LYS A 119 0.58 -10.47 -16.97
CA LYS A 119 1.56 -11.54 -16.81
C LYS A 119 2.94 -11.04 -16.36
N ASP A 120 3.25 -9.78 -16.66
CA ASP A 120 4.55 -9.18 -16.37
C ASP A 120 4.62 -8.67 -14.92
N ASN A 121 3.53 -8.08 -14.40
CA ASN A 121 3.50 -7.47 -13.07
C ASN A 121 3.01 -8.40 -11.95
N ALA A 122 2.20 -9.41 -12.26
CA ALA A 122 1.53 -10.23 -11.25
C ALA A 122 2.50 -10.95 -10.29
N PRO A 123 3.64 -11.52 -10.75
CA PRO A 123 4.56 -12.20 -9.84
C PRO A 123 5.19 -11.27 -8.80
N MET A 124 5.58 -10.06 -9.20
CA MET A 124 6.17 -9.07 -8.31
C MET A 124 5.15 -8.54 -7.29
N ILE A 125 3.93 -8.23 -7.74
CA ILE A 125 2.85 -7.79 -6.85
C ILE A 125 2.51 -8.88 -5.84
N TRP A 126 2.46 -10.14 -6.27
CA TRP A 126 2.22 -11.27 -5.37
C TRP A 126 3.33 -11.42 -4.32
N SER A 127 4.60 -11.30 -4.74
CA SER A 127 5.75 -11.33 -3.82
C SER A 127 5.64 -10.23 -2.75
N LEU A 128 5.39 -8.99 -3.16
CA LEU A 128 5.20 -7.86 -2.25
C LEU A 128 4.00 -8.04 -1.32
N ALA A 129 2.87 -8.52 -1.84
CA ALA A 129 1.66 -8.77 -1.06
C ALA A 129 1.89 -9.82 0.03
N ASN A 130 2.67 -10.87 -0.27
CA ASN A 130 3.09 -11.87 0.72
C ASN A 130 4.06 -11.26 1.74
N ALA A 131 5.07 -10.53 1.29
CA ALA A 131 6.07 -9.89 2.16
C ALA A 131 5.43 -8.94 3.18
N LEU A 132 4.34 -8.28 2.80
CA LEU A 132 3.61 -7.33 3.65
C LEU A 132 2.37 -7.94 4.32
N ASN A 133 2.11 -9.22 4.10
CA ASN A 133 0.91 -9.92 4.54
C ASN A 133 -0.37 -9.12 4.29
N VAL A 134 -0.71 -8.94 3.01
CA VAL A 134 -1.91 -8.24 2.53
C VAL A 134 -2.87 -9.29 1.90
N PRO A 135 -3.72 -9.98 2.69
CA PRO A 135 -4.37 -11.23 2.27
C PRO A 135 -5.25 -11.08 1.02
N PHE A 136 -6.00 -9.98 0.91
CA PHE A 136 -6.87 -9.75 -0.24
C PHE A 136 -6.10 -9.48 -1.53
N LEU A 137 -4.90 -8.90 -1.45
CA LEU A 137 -4.04 -8.70 -2.63
C LEU A 137 -3.36 -10.00 -3.03
N ILE A 138 -2.96 -10.82 -2.06
CA ILE A 138 -2.42 -12.18 -2.28
C ILE A 138 -3.46 -13.03 -3.04
N LEU A 139 -4.71 -13.09 -2.55
CA LEU A 139 -5.77 -13.86 -3.22
C LEU A 139 -6.02 -13.37 -4.64
N ARG A 140 -6.16 -12.04 -4.82
CA ARG A 140 -6.42 -11.46 -6.15
C ARG A 140 -5.30 -11.75 -7.16
N THR A 141 -4.05 -11.73 -6.72
CA THR A 141 -2.89 -12.03 -7.57
C THR A 141 -2.73 -13.53 -7.85
N GLN A 142 -3.08 -14.40 -6.90
CA GLN A 142 -3.14 -15.85 -7.10
C GLN A 142 -4.23 -16.24 -8.11
N ASP A 143 -5.44 -15.72 -7.96
CA ASP A 143 -6.56 -15.96 -8.88
C ASP A 143 -6.18 -15.57 -10.31
N PHE A 144 -5.57 -14.39 -10.47
CA PHE A 144 -5.08 -13.94 -11.77
C PHE A 144 -4.02 -14.90 -12.35
N ALA A 145 -3.01 -15.27 -11.55
CA ALA A 145 -1.94 -16.15 -11.99
C ALA A 145 -2.46 -17.52 -12.41
N TYR A 146 -3.40 -18.09 -11.65
CA TYR A 146 -4.09 -19.33 -11.99
C TYR A 146 -4.84 -19.23 -13.32
N LEU A 147 -5.67 -18.21 -13.49
CA LEU A 147 -6.46 -18.00 -14.72
C LEU A 147 -5.57 -17.75 -15.96
N ASN A 148 -4.39 -17.16 -15.77
CA ASN A 148 -3.50 -16.76 -16.87
C ASN A 148 -2.29 -17.68 -17.07
N LYS A 149 -2.19 -18.76 -16.29
CA LYS A 149 -1.07 -19.73 -16.29
C LYS A 149 0.29 -19.06 -16.08
N VAL A 150 0.35 -18.14 -15.11
CA VAL A 150 1.59 -17.46 -14.71
C VAL A 150 2.20 -18.24 -13.54
N ASP A 151 3.49 -18.57 -13.65
CA ASP A 151 4.22 -19.24 -12.58
C ASP A 151 4.73 -18.24 -11.53
N LEU A 152 4.17 -18.30 -10.32
CA LEU A 152 4.58 -17.47 -9.19
C LEU A 152 5.76 -18.04 -8.40
N THR A 153 6.06 -19.34 -8.54
CA THR A 153 7.03 -20.05 -7.70
C THR A 153 8.47 -19.57 -7.94
N ALA A 154 8.79 -19.18 -9.17
CA ALA A 154 10.08 -18.60 -9.55
C ALA A 154 10.42 -17.31 -8.76
N PHE A 155 9.41 -16.57 -8.31
CA PHE A 155 9.57 -15.29 -7.60
C PHE A 155 9.58 -15.42 -6.08
N GLN A 156 9.06 -16.52 -5.54
CA GLN A 156 9.05 -16.81 -4.11
C GLN A 156 10.46 -17.11 -3.58
N ALA A 157 11.31 -17.71 -4.42
CA ALA A 157 12.68 -18.07 -4.08
C ALA A 157 13.65 -16.87 -4.04
N THR A 158 13.42 -15.83 -4.85
CA THR A 158 14.27 -14.62 -4.88
C THR A 158 13.98 -13.67 -3.72
N HIS A 159 12.82 -13.81 -3.08
CA HIS A 159 12.35 -12.92 -2.03
C HIS A 159 11.93 -13.70 -0.78
N SER A 160 12.86 -14.45 -0.16
CA SER A 160 12.69 -15.01 1.20
C SER A 160 12.88 -14.00 2.37
N SER A 161 11.81 -13.86 3.17
CA SER A 161 11.59 -13.24 4.49
C SER A 161 12.50 -12.12 5.10
N SER A 162 13.22 -11.30 4.33
CA SER A 162 14.05 -10.21 4.89
C SER A 162 13.83 -8.80 4.30
N PHE A 163 12.69 -8.56 3.64
CA PHE A 163 12.43 -7.42 2.72
C PHE A 163 12.36 -6.02 3.30
N ILE A 164 12.20 -5.88 4.61
CA ILE A 164 12.22 -4.57 5.25
C ILE A 164 13.49 -4.51 6.07
N LYS A 165 14.57 -4.03 5.44
CA LYS A 165 15.83 -3.82 6.14
C LYS A 165 15.68 -2.63 7.07
N MET A 166 15.74 -2.91 8.36
CA MET A 166 16.14 -1.96 9.40
C MET A 166 17.45 -1.31 8.99
N LYS A 167 17.41 -0.05 8.56
CA LYS A 167 18.62 0.75 8.47
C LYS A 167 18.51 1.89 9.45
N VAL A 168 19.23 1.73 10.56
CA VAL A 168 19.69 2.82 11.42
C VAL A 168 20.18 3.93 10.48
N PRO A 169 19.68 5.18 10.58
CA PRO A 169 20.32 6.28 9.90
C PRO A 169 21.79 6.23 10.29
N SER A 170 22.67 6.14 9.30
CA SER A 170 24.11 6.23 9.53
C SER A 170 24.42 7.63 10.07
N ALA A 171 24.18 7.85 11.36
CA ALA A 171 24.78 8.91 12.12
C ALA A 171 26.15 8.40 12.59
N ARG A 172 27.04 8.12 11.63
CA ARG A 172 28.48 8.36 11.82
C ARG A 172 28.75 9.77 11.33
N GLY A 173 28.29 10.70 12.14
CA GLY A 173 28.61 12.12 12.13
C GLY A 173 28.43 12.55 13.57
N ASP A 174 29.49 12.40 14.36
CA ASP A 174 29.75 13.08 15.63
C ASP A 174 28.67 12.99 16.72
N LEU A 175 28.49 11.80 17.30
CA LEU A 175 27.93 11.66 18.66
C LEU A 175 28.97 11.90 19.77
N ALA A 176 30.23 12.17 19.41
CA ALA A 176 31.28 12.55 20.37
C ALA A 176 31.16 14.01 20.85
N ASP A 177 30.46 14.88 20.13
CA ASP A 177 30.34 16.30 20.49
C ASP A 177 29.07 16.65 21.30
N LEU A 178 28.12 15.71 21.44
CA LEU A 178 26.90 15.89 22.24
C LEU A 178 27.04 15.44 23.71
N PHE A 179 28.14 14.79 24.06
CA PHE A 179 28.45 14.35 25.43
C PHE A 179 29.82 14.84 25.92
N ARG A 180 30.23 16.05 25.53
CA ARG A 180 31.25 16.73 26.34
C ARG A 180 30.61 17.03 27.69
N PRO A 181 31.13 16.50 28.81
CA PRO A 181 30.64 16.89 30.12
C PRO A 181 30.88 18.39 30.27
N ILE A 182 29.80 19.15 30.30
CA ILE A 182 29.82 20.45 30.96
C ILE A 182 30.02 20.12 32.42
N ILE A 183 31.12 20.60 33.00
CA ILE A 183 31.29 21.11 34.38
C ILE A 183 32.72 20.80 34.88
N PRO A 184 33.33 21.69 35.68
CA PRO A 184 32.80 22.98 36.16
C PRO A 184 33.30 24.19 35.35
#